data_AF-A0AAX0SRQ3-F1
#
_entry.id   AF-A0AAX0SRQ3-F1
#
_cell.length_a   1.000
_cell.length_b   1.000
_cell.length_c   1.000
_cell.angle_alpha   90.00
_cell.angle_beta   90.00
_cell.angle_gamma   90.00
#
_symmetry.space_group_name_H-M   'P 1'
#
loop_
_entity.id
_entity.type
_entity.pdbx_description
1 polymer ?
#
loop_
_entity_poly.entity_id
_entity_poly.type
_entity_poly.pdbx_seq_one_letter_code
_entity_poly.pdbx_strand_id
1 'polypeptide(L)'
;MRYLDLNIKSILADWEIADAIRELIANAIDEHRLSNTAFPVIELQKGFLNSSLVIKDYGRGIKSNHFIQNESREKVQSEKTIGKFGIGLKDAIAVLFRHNVKVSFTSSEGTFTPVERMKEGMKDGTKTIQITVDETKKIDKGTDILISKISRSDYEKAIAIFLELRTGYQKLASSKKGDIYRSENGSEIFLNGMKIGTDENFLFSYDIKEPNKKLQKSLNRERKTLSRDSYRDNIISILKSSINKNTQTLINQLIDNRDQFETGEWSFIDVKKLVMQNTNRKILWTSNESSDIAAPAYQTWAQEEGYEIISIGSSQYQSMENDAEFKSYTLNDFGDRFVNEFQTEEVPFHKLTEIEKDNWNWVMAKVKELTRVWSNWKNLYKHYEFSIIKKHPNAEGLHSNGRIQIVRKILNERSHLFNTIMHEICHATSFSPDVSKRFEQGLTSAFYPVMKLKPE
;
A
#
# COMPACT_ATOMS: atom_id res chain seq x y z
N MET A 1 32.38 37.09 33.94
CA MET A 1 32.03 36.47 32.65
C MET A 1 33.06 35.40 32.33
N ARG A 2 32.60 34.18 32.04
CA ARG A 2 33.44 33.04 31.66
C ARG A 2 33.40 32.86 30.14
N TYR A 3 34.50 32.40 29.54
CA TYR A 3 34.62 32.15 28.09
C TYR A 3 34.88 30.67 27.79
N LEU A 4 34.29 30.14 26.72
CA LEU A 4 34.48 28.77 26.25
C LEU A 4 34.80 28.79 24.74
N ASP A 5 35.93 28.21 24.31
CA ASP A 5 36.28 28.11 22.87
C ASP A 5 35.48 26.96 22.22
N LEU A 6 34.76 27.25 21.13
CA LEU A 6 33.96 26.26 20.39
C LEU A 6 34.84 25.30 19.56
N ASN A 7 36.09 25.67 19.29
CA ASN A 7 37.08 24.86 18.58
C ASN A 7 36.55 24.31 17.24
N ILE A 8 35.94 25.18 16.44
CA ILE A 8 35.33 24.85 15.14
C ILE A 8 36.44 24.55 14.12
N LYS A 9 36.54 23.30 13.65
CA LYS A 9 37.61 22.86 12.73
C LYS A 9 37.32 23.14 11.26
N SER A 10 36.07 23.03 10.83
CA SER A 10 35.61 23.28 9.46
C SER A 10 34.15 23.69 9.51
N ILE A 11 33.81 24.84 8.93
CA ILE A 11 32.41 25.30 8.82
C ILE A 11 31.81 24.66 7.57
N LEU A 12 30.64 24.05 7.70
CA LEU A 12 29.89 23.52 6.54
C LEU A 12 29.49 24.70 5.64
N ALA A 13 30.16 24.85 4.49
CA ALA A 13 29.97 25.98 3.58
C ALA A 13 28.55 26.03 2.97
N ASP A 14 27.84 24.90 3.01
CA ASP A 14 26.56 24.66 2.36
C ASP A 14 25.32 24.94 3.23
N TRP A 15 25.49 25.24 4.52
CA TRP A 15 24.35 25.49 5.42
C TRP A 15 23.83 26.92 5.31
N GLU A 16 22.52 27.07 5.18
CA GLU A 16 21.83 28.35 5.28
C GLU A 16 21.32 28.61 6.72
N ILE A 17 20.81 29.83 6.97
CA ILE A 17 20.20 30.20 8.26
C ILE A 17 19.09 29.21 8.64
N ALA A 18 18.28 28.77 7.67
CA ALA A 18 17.20 27.80 7.88
C ALA A 18 17.72 26.44 8.39
N ASP A 19 18.88 25.96 7.90
CA ASP A 19 19.48 24.71 8.37
C ASP A 19 19.92 24.80 9.83
N ALA A 20 20.50 25.95 10.22
CA ALA A 20 20.89 26.19 11.60
C ALA A 20 19.67 26.27 12.54
N ILE A 21 18.60 26.97 12.12
CA ILE A 21 17.35 27.02 12.90
C ILE A 21 16.74 25.62 13.03
N ARG A 22 16.69 24.85 11.93
CA ARG A 22 16.21 23.47 11.92
C ARG A 22 16.97 22.61 12.93
N GLU A 23 18.29 22.72 12.99
CA GLU A 23 19.10 21.96 13.94
C GLU A 23 18.79 22.32 15.41
N LEU A 24 18.57 23.60 15.71
CA LEU A 24 18.20 24.04 17.06
C LEU A 24 16.79 23.56 17.45
N ILE A 25 15.83 23.58 16.53
CA ILE A 25 14.50 23.01 16.74
C ILE A 25 14.58 21.49 16.96
N ALA A 26 15.34 20.77 16.14
CA ALA A 26 15.53 19.32 16.29
C ALA A 26 16.12 18.97 17.66
N ASN A 27 17.06 19.76 18.17
CA ASN A 27 17.62 19.57 19.50
C ASN A 27 16.60 19.76 20.62
N ALA A 28 15.71 20.75 20.51
CA ALA A 28 14.62 20.96 21.47
C ALA A 28 13.59 19.81 21.44
N ILE A 29 13.23 19.32 20.24
CA ILE A 29 12.32 18.18 20.07
C ILE A 29 12.95 16.88 20.60
N ASP A 30 14.24 16.64 20.33
CA ASP A 30 14.98 15.51 20.88
C ASP A 30 14.94 15.52 22.41
N GLU A 31 15.22 16.67 23.01
CA GLU A 31 15.25 16.82 24.45
C GLU A 31 13.86 16.61 25.06
N HIS A 32 12.80 17.10 24.41
CA HIS A 32 11.42 16.80 24.77
C HIS A 32 11.16 15.29 24.85
N ARG A 33 11.62 14.51 23.85
CA ARG A 33 11.42 13.05 23.76
C ARG A 33 12.29 12.25 24.72
N LEU A 34 13.54 12.66 24.92
CA LEU A 34 14.48 12.01 25.84
C LEU A 34 14.04 12.21 27.29
N SER A 35 13.64 13.42 27.63
CA SER A 35 13.25 13.80 29.00
C SER A 35 11.76 13.62 29.28
N ASN A 36 10.97 13.21 28.28
CA ASN A 36 9.51 13.02 28.36
C ASN A 36 8.80 14.26 28.96
N THR A 37 9.04 15.42 28.37
CA THR A 37 8.51 16.71 28.85
C THR A 37 7.39 17.24 27.94
N ALA A 38 6.93 18.48 28.09
CA ALA A 38 5.99 19.07 27.12
C ALA A 38 6.68 19.39 25.78
N PHE A 39 5.92 19.42 24.68
CA PHE A 39 6.47 19.77 23.36
C PHE A 39 7.04 21.21 23.39
N PRO A 40 8.18 21.47 22.73
CA PRO A 40 8.82 22.78 22.80
C PRO A 40 7.97 23.89 22.19
N VAL A 41 8.03 25.08 22.79
CA VAL A 41 7.43 26.29 22.23
C VAL A 41 8.33 26.80 21.12
N ILE A 42 7.79 27.01 19.91
CA ILE A 42 8.53 27.49 18.73
C ILE A 42 7.74 28.66 18.13
N GLU A 43 8.13 29.89 18.48
CA GLU A 43 7.33 31.08 18.19
C GLU A 43 8.16 32.16 17.48
N LEU A 44 7.67 32.61 16.32
CA LEU A 44 8.22 33.76 15.61
C LEU A 44 7.56 35.06 16.12
N GLN A 45 8.33 35.85 16.84
CA GLN A 45 7.95 37.19 17.29
C GLN A 45 8.25 38.21 16.19
N LYS A 46 7.21 38.83 15.64
CA LYS A 46 7.33 39.81 14.56
C LYS A 46 7.94 41.11 15.08
N GLY A 47 9.01 41.57 14.45
CA GLY A 47 9.54 42.92 14.60
C GLY A 47 9.41 43.71 13.30
N PHE A 48 9.54 45.04 13.39
CA PHE A 48 9.31 45.96 12.27
C PHE A 48 10.27 45.75 11.08
N LEU A 49 11.55 45.44 11.34
CA LEU A 49 12.58 45.18 10.31
C LEU A 49 13.12 43.74 10.32
N ASN A 50 13.02 43.07 11.47
CA ASN A 50 13.63 41.78 11.74
C ASN A 50 12.78 41.05 12.77
N SER A 51 12.54 39.75 12.58
CA SER A 51 11.83 38.93 13.55
C SER A 51 12.80 38.24 14.51
N SER A 52 12.28 37.84 15.65
CA SER A 52 13.00 37.02 16.63
C SER A 52 12.28 35.70 16.80
N LEU A 53 13.00 34.59 16.74
CA LEU A 53 12.48 33.25 17.04
C LEU A 53 12.83 32.88 18.46
N VAL A 54 11.83 32.38 19.17
CA VAL A 54 11.94 31.81 20.50
C VAL A 54 11.71 30.32 20.39
N ILE A 55 12.68 29.53 20.86
CA ILE A 55 12.55 28.07 21.03
C ILE A 55 12.71 27.76 22.51
N LYS A 56 11.71 27.16 23.15
CA LYS A 56 11.76 26.80 24.57
C LYS A 56 11.49 25.31 24.76
N ASP A 57 12.45 24.58 25.28
CA ASP A 57 12.25 23.21 25.76
C ASP A 57 12.12 23.17 27.28
N TYR A 58 11.58 22.07 27.82
CA TYR A 58 11.35 21.89 29.25
C TYR A 58 12.20 20.76 29.83
N GLY A 59 13.28 20.40 29.14
CA GLY A 59 14.15 19.28 29.46
C GLY A 59 15.18 19.57 30.53
N ARG A 60 16.35 18.94 30.37
CA ARG A 60 17.46 18.99 31.33
C ARG A 60 18.25 20.28 31.29
N GLY A 61 18.09 21.08 30.23
CA GLY A 61 18.79 22.33 30.00
C GLY A 61 20.20 22.17 29.42
N ILE A 62 20.57 23.12 28.54
CA ILE A 62 21.91 23.16 27.96
C ILE A 62 22.97 23.49 29.03
N LYS A 63 24.13 22.84 28.94
CA LYS A 63 25.25 22.99 29.87
C LYS A 63 26.51 23.42 29.13
N SER A 64 27.46 23.99 29.87
CA SER A 64 28.73 24.48 29.33
C SER A 64 29.51 23.42 28.52
N ASN A 65 29.44 22.15 28.93
CA ASN A 65 30.11 21.04 28.24
C ASN A 65 29.50 20.71 26.85
N HIS A 66 28.22 21.01 26.62
CA HIS A 66 27.55 20.77 25.33
C HIS A 66 28.12 21.67 24.21
N PHE A 67 28.71 22.82 24.55
CA PHE A 67 29.35 23.71 23.60
C PHE A 67 30.79 23.29 23.24
N ILE A 68 31.40 22.37 24.00
CA ILE A 68 32.82 21.98 23.81
C ILE A 68 32.94 20.56 23.26
N GLN A 69 32.05 19.64 23.64
CA GLN A 69 32.07 18.27 23.16
C GLN A 69 31.65 18.16 21.68
N ASN A 70 32.26 17.22 20.96
CA ASN A 70 31.93 16.97 19.54
C ASN A 70 30.83 15.91 19.36
N GLU A 71 30.59 15.02 20.33
CA GLU A 71 29.60 13.95 20.23
C GLU A 71 28.92 13.69 21.56
N SER A 72 27.57 13.61 21.57
CA SER A 72 26.82 13.11 22.72
C SER A 72 26.64 11.60 22.59
N ARG A 73 27.25 10.83 23.50
CA ARG A 73 27.12 9.35 23.53
C ARG A 73 25.66 8.89 23.69
N GLU A 74 24.82 9.70 24.33
CA GLU A 74 23.41 9.42 24.58
C GLU A 74 22.56 9.50 23.30
N LYS A 75 22.83 10.47 22.42
CA LYS A 75 22.14 10.62 21.12
C LYS A 75 22.51 9.52 20.12
N VAL A 76 23.72 8.96 20.22
CA VAL A 76 24.18 7.86 19.36
C VAL A 76 23.48 6.54 19.70
N GLN A 77 23.09 6.35 20.97
CA GLN A 77 22.49 5.11 21.47
C GLN A 77 20.94 5.13 21.48
N SER A 78 20.31 6.30 21.38
CA SER A 78 18.85 6.42 21.41
C SER A 78 18.21 6.21 20.02
N GLU A 79 17.13 5.43 19.95
CA GLU A 79 16.30 5.28 18.75
C GLU A 79 15.27 6.42 18.61
N LYS A 80 15.08 7.23 19.65
CA LYS A 80 14.03 8.27 19.74
C LYS A 80 14.46 9.65 19.25
N THR A 81 15.75 9.86 19.01
CA THR A 81 16.29 11.17 18.58
C THR A 81 16.28 11.27 17.06
N ILE A 82 15.97 12.48 16.59
CA ILE A 82 16.08 12.93 15.22
C ILE A 82 17.56 13.14 14.89
N GLY A 83 18.28 13.85 15.77
CA GLY A 83 19.70 14.13 15.63
C GLY A 83 20.55 13.01 16.21
N LYS A 84 21.46 12.45 15.40
CA LYS A 84 22.49 11.49 15.87
C LYS A 84 23.88 12.11 16.04
N PHE A 85 24.06 13.37 15.65
CA PHE A 85 25.36 14.03 15.62
C PHE A 85 25.45 15.11 16.70
N GLY A 86 26.36 14.93 17.66
CA GLY A 86 26.66 15.96 18.66
C GLY A 86 27.46 17.15 18.12
N ILE A 87 27.55 17.30 16.79
CA ILE A 87 28.30 18.34 16.07
C ILE A 87 27.38 19.50 15.66
N GLY A 88 26.08 19.24 15.50
CA GLY A 88 25.13 20.19 14.90
C GLY A 88 24.95 21.50 15.65
N LEU A 89 25.08 21.53 16.99
CA LEU A 89 24.97 22.77 17.77
C LEU A 89 26.07 23.77 17.41
N LYS A 90 27.33 23.30 17.27
CA LYS A 90 28.46 24.18 16.94
C LYS A 90 28.33 24.73 15.53
N ASP A 91 27.92 23.88 14.59
CA ASP A 91 27.70 24.26 13.20
C ASP A 91 26.55 25.25 13.07
N ALA A 92 25.42 25.01 13.76
CA ALA A 92 24.31 25.95 13.80
C ALA A 92 24.74 27.32 14.35
N ILE A 93 25.51 27.34 15.44
CA ILE A 93 26.05 28.59 15.99
C ILE A 93 26.97 29.28 14.98
N ALA A 94 27.87 28.54 14.34
CA ALA A 94 28.83 29.08 13.37
C ALA A 94 28.12 29.71 12.15
N VAL A 95 27.10 29.03 11.63
CA VAL A 95 26.29 29.49 10.49
C VAL A 95 25.53 30.76 10.86
N LEU A 96 24.79 30.76 11.98
CA LEU A 96 24.05 31.94 12.44
C LEU A 96 24.99 33.14 12.63
N PHE A 97 26.15 32.90 13.25
CA PHE A 97 27.14 33.94 13.51
C PHE A 97 27.69 34.55 12.21
N ARG A 98 28.06 33.72 11.22
CA ARG A 98 28.55 34.18 9.90
C ARG A 98 27.52 35.03 9.15
N HIS A 99 26.24 34.74 9.32
CA HIS A 99 25.14 35.50 8.74
C HIS A 99 24.70 36.72 9.58
N ASN A 100 25.45 37.10 10.62
CA ASN A 100 25.13 38.22 11.53
C ASN A 100 23.76 38.05 12.23
N VAL A 101 23.33 36.80 12.39
CA VAL A 101 22.15 36.42 13.17
C VAL A 101 22.59 36.19 14.61
N LYS A 102 21.93 36.88 15.55
CA LYS A 102 22.29 36.78 16.97
C LYS A 102 21.56 35.60 17.59
N VAL A 103 22.26 34.76 18.34
CA VAL A 103 21.67 33.67 19.10
C VAL A 103 22.14 33.71 20.55
N SER A 104 21.25 33.40 21.49
CA SER A 104 21.57 33.18 22.90
C SER A 104 20.81 31.97 23.44
N PHE A 105 21.41 31.24 24.36
CA PHE A 105 20.82 30.07 25.01
C PHE A 105 20.76 30.32 26.52
N THR A 106 19.61 30.18 27.15
CA THR A 106 19.44 30.38 28.60
C THR A 106 19.04 29.07 29.24
N SER A 107 19.73 28.67 30.30
CA SER A 107 19.39 27.50 31.13
C SER A 107 19.61 27.79 32.61
N SER A 108 19.57 26.75 33.45
CA SER A 108 19.92 26.84 34.87
C SER A 108 21.39 27.21 35.11
N GLU A 109 22.29 26.99 34.15
CA GLU A 109 23.70 27.37 34.27
C GLU A 109 23.98 28.84 33.91
N GLY A 110 23.07 29.50 33.19
CA GLY A 110 23.22 30.90 32.78
C GLY A 110 22.77 31.15 31.35
N THR A 111 23.06 32.35 30.86
CA THR A 111 22.88 32.74 29.46
C THR A 111 24.20 32.62 28.72
N PHE A 112 24.20 31.77 27.69
CA PHE A 112 25.30 31.50 26.79
C PHE A 112 25.14 32.33 25.52
N THR A 113 26.12 33.18 25.21
CA THR A 113 26.11 34.03 24.00
C THR A 113 27.40 33.87 23.20
N PRO A 114 27.34 33.49 21.90
CA PRO A 114 28.50 33.46 21.03
C PRO A 114 29.05 34.87 20.77
N VAL A 115 30.36 35.03 20.88
CA VAL A 115 31.11 36.25 20.59
C VAL A 115 32.35 35.93 19.79
N GLU A 116 32.76 36.85 18.92
CA GLU A 116 34.06 36.76 18.24
C GLU A 116 35.14 37.37 19.16
N ARG A 117 36.20 36.62 19.43
CA ARG A 117 37.34 37.09 20.22
C ARG A 117 38.66 36.64 19.59
N MET A 118 39.72 37.42 19.82
CA MET A 118 41.07 36.97 19.48
C MET A 118 41.45 35.81 20.43
N LYS A 119 42.05 34.76 19.86
CA LYS A 119 42.52 33.63 20.64
C LYS A 119 43.77 34.03 21.43
N GLU A 120 43.65 34.09 22.76
CA GLU A 120 44.79 34.36 23.64
C GLU A 120 45.89 33.31 23.41
N GLY A 121 47.11 33.75 23.09
CA GLY A 121 48.28 32.90 22.87
C GLY A 121 48.55 32.45 21.42
N MET A 122 47.74 32.83 20.43
CA MET A 122 48.07 32.64 19.01
C MET A 122 48.75 33.90 18.43
N LYS A 123 49.91 33.71 17.78
CA LYS A 123 50.73 34.81 17.23
C LYS A 123 50.11 35.53 16.03
N ASP A 124 49.09 34.93 15.40
CA ASP A 124 48.61 35.37 14.08
C ASP A 124 47.32 36.22 14.14
N GLY A 125 46.87 36.64 15.33
CA GLY A 125 45.68 37.48 15.47
C GLY A 125 44.36 36.80 15.07
N THR A 126 44.36 35.47 14.94
CA THR A 126 43.20 34.66 14.56
C THR A 126 42.03 34.88 15.54
N LYS A 127 40.89 35.26 14.98
CA LYS A 127 39.63 35.38 15.71
C LYS A 127 38.91 34.04 15.75
N THR A 128 38.39 33.66 16.91
CA THR A 128 37.57 32.45 17.10
C THR A 128 36.23 32.80 17.71
N ILE A 129 35.23 31.95 17.47
CA ILE A 129 33.92 32.06 18.12
C ILE A 129 34.05 31.42 19.51
N GLN A 130 33.81 32.23 20.54
CA GLN A 130 33.78 31.81 21.94
C GLN A 130 32.37 31.99 22.51
N ILE A 131 31.97 31.16 23.45
CA ILE A 131 30.73 31.33 24.21
C ILE A 131 31.04 32.11 25.48
N THR A 132 30.36 33.23 25.67
CA THR A 132 30.30 33.96 26.95
C THR A 132 29.19 33.40 27.82
N VAL A 133 29.45 33.26 29.12
CA VAL A 133 28.44 32.84 30.11
C VAL A 133 28.14 33.99 31.06
N ASP A 134 26.87 34.40 31.09
CA ASP A 134 26.28 35.29 32.09
C ASP A 134 25.45 34.45 33.08
N GLU A 135 26.03 34.23 34.27
CA GLU A 135 25.43 33.41 35.32
C GLU A 135 24.33 34.16 36.10
N THR A 136 24.08 35.44 35.82
CA THR A 136 23.03 36.23 36.49
C THR A 136 21.66 36.04 35.85
N LYS A 137 21.62 35.62 34.59
CA LYS A 137 20.40 35.39 33.81
C LYS A 137 20.20 33.89 33.60
N LYS A 138 19.28 33.30 34.36
CA LYS A 138 19.03 31.86 34.43
C LYS A 138 17.53 31.58 34.36
N ILE A 139 17.19 30.36 33.95
CA ILE A 139 15.84 29.80 34.06
C ILE A 139 15.89 28.51 34.89
N ASP A 140 14.78 28.15 35.53
CA ASP A 140 14.75 27.03 36.47
C ASP A 140 14.89 25.67 35.78
N LYS A 141 14.32 25.50 34.59
CA LYS A 141 14.28 24.23 33.87
C LYS A 141 14.27 24.44 32.35
N GLY A 142 14.90 23.52 31.62
CA GLY A 142 14.93 23.53 30.16
C GLY A 142 15.95 24.48 29.55
N THR A 143 15.76 24.79 28.27
CA THR A 143 16.57 25.75 27.52
C THR A 143 15.68 26.74 26.77
N ASP A 144 15.92 28.03 26.96
CA ASP A 144 15.34 29.10 26.16
C ASP A 144 16.37 29.58 25.13
N ILE A 145 16.10 29.35 23.85
CA ILE A 145 16.91 29.83 22.73
C ILE A 145 16.21 31.05 22.11
N LEU A 146 16.93 32.16 22.03
CA LEU A 146 16.49 33.37 21.35
C LEU A 146 17.38 33.59 20.12
N ILE A 147 16.77 33.62 18.94
CA ILE A 147 17.44 33.89 17.66
C ILE A 147 16.87 35.19 17.10
N SER A 148 17.67 36.24 17.01
CA SER A 148 17.26 37.56 16.53
C SER A 148 17.82 37.85 15.15
N LYS A 149 17.10 38.68 14.37
CA LYS A 149 17.46 39.06 12.98
C LYS A 149 17.28 37.92 11.98
N ILE A 150 16.16 37.21 12.10
CA ILE A 150 15.80 36.19 11.11
C ILE A 150 14.69 36.70 10.20
N SER A 151 14.72 36.24 8.95
CA SER A 151 13.63 36.46 8.01
C SER A 151 12.49 35.48 8.27
N ARG A 152 11.28 35.86 7.88
CA ARG A 152 10.12 34.96 7.92
C ARG A 152 10.31 33.74 7.00
N SER A 153 10.97 33.93 5.86
CA SER A 153 11.27 32.85 4.92
C SER A 153 12.18 31.79 5.53
N ASP A 154 13.23 32.17 6.26
CA ASP A 154 14.14 31.21 6.91
C ASP A 154 13.42 30.40 7.99
N TYR A 155 12.56 31.06 8.77
CA TYR A 155 11.70 30.40 9.75
C TYR A 155 10.75 29.38 9.07
N GLU A 156 10.01 29.81 8.05
CA GLU A 156 9.07 28.96 7.32
C GLU A 156 9.76 27.74 6.69
N LYS A 157 10.93 27.94 6.06
CA LYS A 157 11.77 26.84 5.55
C LYS A 157 12.19 25.86 6.65
N ALA A 158 12.59 26.37 7.82
CA ALA A 158 13.06 25.53 8.92
C ALA A 158 11.94 24.71 9.56
N ILE A 159 10.78 25.32 9.85
CA ILE A 159 9.65 24.60 10.48
C ILE A 159 8.99 23.62 9.54
N ALA A 160 9.03 23.88 8.22
CA ALA A 160 8.42 23.01 7.23
C ALA A 160 8.98 21.60 7.30
N ILE A 161 10.15 21.32 7.87
CA ILE A 161 10.69 19.96 7.92
C ILE A 161 10.07 19.12 9.05
N PHE A 162 9.41 19.71 10.03
CA PHE A 162 8.87 19.02 11.20
C PHE A 162 7.38 18.76 11.10
N LEU A 163 6.99 17.49 11.15
CA LEU A 163 5.61 17.03 11.06
C LEU A 163 4.72 17.63 12.15
N GLU A 164 5.21 17.71 13.39
CA GLU A 164 4.47 18.23 14.54
C GLU A 164 4.15 19.73 14.44
N LEU A 165 4.87 20.47 13.59
CA LEU A 165 4.67 21.89 13.36
C LEU A 165 3.80 22.17 12.12
N ARG A 166 3.44 21.13 11.35
CA ARG A 166 2.58 21.26 10.18
C ARG A 166 1.11 21.11 10.56
N THR A 167 0.26 21.85 9.85
CA THR A 167 -1.20 21.72 9.94
C THR A 167 -1.70 20.91 8.73
N GLY A 168 -2.84 20.22 8.88
CA GLY A 168 -3.50 19.50 7.78
C GLY A 168 -3.06 18.05 7.55
N TYR A 169 -2.14 17.49 8.32
CA TYR A 169 -1.78 16.06 8.21
C TYR A 169 -2.85 15.18 8.82
N GLN A 170 -3.66 14.56 7.97
CA GLN A 170 -4.65 13.58 8.40
C GLN A 170 -3.98 12.23 8.62
N LYS A 171 -3.86 11.81 9.89
CA LYS A 171 -3.36 10.47 10.24
C LYS A 171 -4.41 9.40 9.87
N LEU A 172 -4.00 8.42 9.09
CA LEU A 172 -4.84 7.30 8.64
C LEU A 172 -4.65 6.06 9.51
N ALA A 173 -3.41 5.80 9.93
CA ALA A 173 -3.08 4.67 10.79
C ALA A 173 -1.85 4.98 11.65
N SER A 174 -1.72 4.26 12.75
CA SER A 174 -0.57 4.36 13.66
C SER A 174 -0.20 2.98 14.16
N SER A 175 1.09 2.70 14.19
CA SER A 175 1.64 1.47 14.77
C SER A 175 2.94 1.78 15.50
N LYS A 176 3.47 0.77 16.19
CA LYS A 176 4.80 0.86 16.81
C LYS A 176 5.92 1.12 15.78
N LYS A 177 5.75 0.65 14.54
CA LYS A 177 6.74 0.83 13.46
C LYS A 177 6.72 2.24 12.86
N GLY A 178 5.55 2.88 12.87
CA GLY A 178 5.39 4.20 12.30
C GLY A 178 3.93 4.58 12.11
N ASP A 179 3.73 5.80 11.61
CA ASP A 179 2.41 6.36 11.30
C ASP A 179 2.25 6.54 9.79
N ILE A 180 0.99 6.45 9.33
CA ILE A 180 0.60 6.66 7.93
C ILE A 180 -0.31 7.88 7.89
N TYR A 181 -0.03 8.79 6.96
CA TYR A 181 -0.77 10.03 6.76
C TYR A 181 -1.27 10.12 5.32
N ARG A 182 -2.41 10.78 5.15
CA ARG A 182 -2.91 11.12 3.83
C ARG A 182 -1.90 12.02 3.11
N SER A 183 -1.69 11.76 1.82
CA SER A 183 -0.89 12.59 0.94
C SER A 183 -1.80 13.23 -0.11
N GLU A 184 -1.57 14.52 -0.42
CA GLU A 184 -2.29 15.22 -1.50
C GLU A 184 -1.37 15.61 -2.65
N ASN A 185 -0.11 15.99 -2.37
CA ASN A 185 0.85 16.50 -3.35
C ASN A 185 2.22 15.85 -3.17
N GLY A 186 2.31 14.56 -3.47
CA GLY A 186 3.54 13.78 -3.34
C GLY A 186 3.81 13.35 -1.91
N SER A 187 4.27 12.12 -1.73
CA SER A 187 4.42 11.55 -0.40
C SER A 187 5.70 12.01 0.27
N GLU A 188 5.60 12.31 1.56
CA GLU A 188 6.72 12.73 2.38
C GLU A 188 7.10 11.63 3.37
N ILE A 189 8.40 11.43 3.52
CA ILE A 189 8.95 10.42 4.40
C ILE A 189 9.59 11.15 5.57
N PHE A 190 9.09 10.86 6.76
CA PHE A 190 9.57 11.37 8.03
C PHE A 190 10.27 10.25 8.81
N LEU A 191 11.23 10.65 9.64
CA LEU A 191 11.84 9.83 10.66
C LEU A 191 11.65 10.54 11.99
N ASN A 192 10.85 9.94 12.87
CA ASN A 192 10.46 10.52 14.13
C ASN A 192 10.07 12.00 13.96
N GLY A 193 9.12 12.30 13.08
CA GLY A 193 8.61 13.65 12.82
C GLY A 193 9.50 14.57 11.98
N MET A 194 10.75 14.23 11.67
CA MET A 194 11.59 15.04 10.76
C MET A 194 11.53 14.52 9.34
N LYS A 195 11.24 15.38 8.35
CA LYS A 195 11.25 15.02 6.94
C LYS A 195 12.67 14.65 6.49
N ILE A 196 12.81 13.44 5.95
CA ILE A 196 14.06 12.88 5.43
C ILE A 196 14.02 12.65 3.91
N GLY A 197 12.86 12.75 3.28
CA GLY A 197 12.72 12.60 1.84
C GLY A 197 11.30 12.79 1.33
N THR A 198 11.15 12.64 0.01
CA THR A 198 9.87 12.58 -0.69
C THR A 198 9.87 11.40 -1.64
N ASP A 199 8.67 10.94 -1.98
CA ASP A 199 8.44 9.90 -2.97
C ASP A 199 7.16 10.19 -3.75
N GLU A 200 7.27 10.41 -5.05
CA GLU A 200 6.13 10.75 -5.91
C GLU A 200 5.26 9.54 -6.26
N ASN A 201 5.81 8.32 -6.20
CA ASN A 201 5.04 7.12 -6.54
C ASN A 201 4.37 6.50 -5.31
N PHE A 202 4.56 7.03 -4.10
CA PHE A 202 3.79 6.58 -2.94
C PHE A 202 2.49 7.36 -2.79
N LEU A 203 1.43 6.65 -2.40
CA LEU A 203 0.11 7.18 -2.13
C LEU A 203 0.03 7.88 -0.77
N PHE A 204 0.81 7.42 0.22
CA PHE A 204 0.76 7.96 1.58
C PHE A 204 2.07 8.57 2.03
N SER A 205 1.98 9.53 2.95
CA SER A 205 3.14 10.00 3.71
C SER A 205 3.36 9.13 4.93
N TYR A 206 4.61 8.97 5.36
CA TYR A 206 4.98 8.01 6.41
C TYR A 206 5.88 8.66 7.45
N ASP A 207 5.61 8.41 8.72
CA ASP A 207 6.54 8.73 9.82
C ASP A 207 7.11 7.44 10.41
N ILE A 208 8.39 7.19 10.14
CA ILE A 208 9.10 6.01 10.61
C ILE A 208 9.50 6.23 12.06
N LYS A 209 9.07 5.34 12.96
CA LYS A 209 9.40 5.38 14.39
C LYS A 209 10.50 4.39 14.78
N GLU A 210 10.57 3.26 14.08
CA GLU A 210 11.59 2.23 14.31
C GLU A 210 12.42 1.99 13.04
N PRO A 211 13.45 2.81 12.79
CA PRO A 211 14.26 2.70 11.57
C PRO A 211 15.15 1.45 11.58
N ASN A 212 15.13 0.69 10.49
CA ASN A 212 16.01 -0.45 10.29
C ASN A 212 17.49 -0.03 10.12
N LYS A 213 18.41 -1.00 10.20
CA LYS A 213 19.86 -0.75 10.06
C LYS A 213 20.24 -0.12 8.72
N LYS A 214 19.48 -0.39 7.65
CA LYS A 214 19.74 0.14 6.30
C LYS A 214 19.48 1.65 6.24
N LEU A 215 18.34 2.09 6.76
CA LEU A 215 17.98 3.50 6.87
C LEU A 215 18.96 4.23 7.81
N GLN A 216 19.25 3.65 8.97
CA GLN A 216 20.22 4.24 9.92
C GLN A 216 21.60 4.48 9.28
N LYS A 217 22.11 3.52 8.51
CA LYS A 217 23.39 3.68 7.79
C LYS A 217 23.32 4.72 6.67
N SER A 218 22.17 4.88 6.03
CA SER A 218 21.98 5.83 4.94
C SER A 218 21.98 7.27 5.44
N LEU A 219 21.42 7.52 6.63
CA LEU A 219 21.43 8.82 7.30
C LEU A 219 22.82 9.24 7.78
N ASN A 220 23.68 8.27 8.08
CA ASN A 220 25.04 8.54 8.57
C ASN A 220 26.03 8.97 7.48
N ARG A 221 25.64 8.84 6.22
CA ARG A 221 26.40 9.37 5.08
C ARG A 221 25.77 10.73 4.81
N GLU A 222 26.51 11.83 4.91
CA GLU A 222 26.10 13.25 4.76
C GLU A 222 25.40 13.61 3.41
N ARG A 223 24.42 12.81 2.98
CA ARG A 223 23.74 12.90 1.69
C ARG A 223 22.50 13.74 1.89
N LYS A 224 22.39 14.82 1.10
CA LYS A 224 21.22 15.70 1.04
C LYS A 224 19.94 14.99 0.57
N THR A 225 20.04 13.81 -0.05
CA THR A 225 18.90 13.07 -0.61
C THR A 225 19.01 11.57 -0.35
N LEU A 226 17.98 10.98 0.27
CA LEU A 226 17.84 9.53 0.45
C LEU A 226 17.10 8.91 -0.74
N SER A 227 17.56 7.76 -1.21
CA SER A 227 16.84 6.99 -2.24
C SER A 227 15.72 6.16 -1.62
N ARG A 228 14.69 5.83 -2.42
CA ARG A 228 13.60 4.91 -2.01
C ARG A 228 14.12 3.62 -1.38
N ASP A 229 15.19 3.08 -1.95
CA ASP A 229 15.81 1.85 -1.47
C ASP A 229 16.23 1.93 0.01
N SER A 230 16.61 3.12 0.51
CA SER A 230 17.00 3.31 1.91
C SER A 230 15.86 3.11 2.90
N TYR A 231 14.62 3.49 2.55
CA TYR A 231 13.47 3.44 3.46
C TYR A 231 12.39 2.42 3.09
N ARG A 232 12.41 1.84 1.87
CA ARG A 232 11.40 0.90 1.36
C ARG A 232 10.96 -0.17 2.37
N ASP A 233 11.91 -0.87 2.98
CA ASP A 233 11.61 -1.97 3.92
C ASP A 233 10.90 -1.47 5.18
N ASN A 234 11.19 -0.24 5.62
CA ASN A 234 10.49 0.38 6.75
C ASN A 234 9.04 0.67 6.38
N ILE A 235 8.78 1.17 5.17
CA ILE A 235 7.41 1.43 4.68
C ILE A 235 6.61 0.14 4.60
N ILE A 236 7.19 -0.94 4.04
CA ILE A 236 6.56 -2.27 4.03
C ILE A 236 6.26 -2.73 5.47
N SER A 237 7.18 -2.52 6.42
CA SER A 237 6.97 -2.87 7.82
C SER A 237 5.85 -2.05 8.49
N ILE A 238 5.74 -0.76 8.15
CA ILE A 238 4.65 0.10 8.63
C ILE A 238 3.31 -0.38 8.08
N LEU A 239 3.21 -0.66 6.77
CA LEU A 239 2.00 -1.19 6.14
C LEU A 239 1.62 -2.54 6.74
N LYS A 240 2.58 -3.46 6.92
CA LYS A 240 2.36 -4.77 7.57
C LYS A 240 1.80 -4.68 8.98
N SER A 241 2.23 -3.66 9.74
CA SER A 241 1.78 -3.47 11.12
C SER A 241 0.51 -2.61 11.24
N SER A 242 0.11 -1.93 10.17
CA SER A 242 -1.03 -1.02 10.15
C SER A 242 -2.25 -1.60 9.45
N ILE A 243 -2.07 -2.38 8.39
CA ILE A 243 -3.17 -2.99 7.63
C ILE A 243 -3.78 -4.12 8.45
N ASN A 244 -5.02 -3.93 8.88
CA ASN A 244 -5.84 -4.93 9.54
C ASN A 244 -7.33 -4.65 9.28
N LYS A 245 -8.22 -5.52 9.75
CA LYS A 245 -9.68 -5.40 9.57
C LYS A 245 -10.27 -4.04 10.00
N ASN A 246 -9.63 -3.32 10.93
CA ASN A 246 -10.11 -2.02 11.42
C ASN A 246 -9.62 -0.83 10.58
N THR A 247 -8.71 -1.03 9.61
CA THR A 247 -8.14 0.05 8.78
C THR A 247 -8.71 0.06 7.36
N GLN A 248 -10.04 -0.09 7.23
CA GLN A 248 -10.71 -0.15 5.91
C GLN A 248 -10.49 1.12 5.08
N THR A 249 -10.44 2.31 5.69
CA THR A 249 -10.16 3.55 4.96
C THR A 249 -8.80 3.51 4.25
N LEU A 250 -7.76 3.01 4.93
CA LEU A 250 -6.43 2.83 4.35
C LEU A 250 -6.44 1.80 3.21
N ILE A 251 -7.10 0.65 3.45
CA ILE A 251 -7.22 -0.45 2.49
C ILE A 251 -7.96 0.01 1.23
N ASN A 252 -9.09 0.69 1.39
CA ASN A 252 -9.87 1.21 0.26
C ASN A 252 -9.08 2.23 -0.54
N GLN A 253 -8.34 3.14 0.12
CA GLN A 253 -7.48 4.08 -0.59
C GLN A 253 -6.39 3.39 -1.41
N LEU A 254 -5.77 2.32 -0.89
CA LEU A 254 -4.81 1.51 -1.65
C LEU A 254 -5.46 0.87 -2.88
N ILE A 255 -6.65 0.30 -2.73
CA ILE A 255 -7.35 -0.38 -3.82
C ILE A 255 -7.83 0.63 -4.87
N ASP A 256 -8.43 1.74 -4.47
CA ASP A 256 -9.07 2.70 -5.37
C ASP A 256 -8.06 3.53 -6.17
N ASN A 257 -6.85 3.74 -5.63
CA ASN A 257 -5.79 4.51 -6.29
C ASN A 257 -4.66 3.62 -6.84
N ARG A 258 -4.87 2.30 -6.88
CA ARG A 258 -3.85 1.31 -7.26
C ARG A 258 -3.20 1.58 -8.62
N ASP A 259 -3.98 2.05 -9.61
CA ASP A 259 -3.51 2.25 -10.98
C ASP A 259 -2.66 3.53 -11.07
N GLN A 260 -3.01 4.56 -10.32
CA GLN A 260 -2.22 5.80 -10.23
C GLN A 260 -0.87 5.57 -9.54
N PHE A 261 -0.81 4.64 -8.59
CA PHE A 261 0.38 4.35 -7.78
C PHE A 261 0.91 2.93 -8.00
N GLU A 262 0.85 2.43 -9.25
CA GLU A 262 1.25 1.06 -9.60
C GLU A 262 2.71 0.76 -9.23
N THR A 263 3.61 1.74 -9.39
CA THR A 263 5.04 1.61 -9.04
C THR A 263 5.35 1.95 -7.57
N GLY A 264 4.31 2.22 -6.79
CA GLY A 264 4.33 2.59 -5.37
C GLY A 264 4.14 1.44 -4.41
N GLU A 265 3.30 1.65 -3.39
CA GLU A 265 2.90 0.63 -2.41
C GLU A 265 2.25 -0.58 -3.09
N TRP A 266 1.43 -0.33 -4.12
CA TRP A 266 0.72 -1.38 -4.84
C TRP A 266 1.67 -2.33 -5.58
N SER A 267 2.90 -1.90 -5.89
CA SER A 267 3.91 -2.78 -6.50
C SER A 267 4.33 -3.93 -5.58
N PHE A 268 4.15 -3.78 -4.26
CA PHE A 268 4.61 -4.74 -3.26
C PHE A 268 3.61 -5.90 -3.12
N ILE A 269 4.04 -7.11 -3.49
CA ILE A 269 3.20 -8.31 -3.38
C ILE A 269 2.72 -8.56 -1.95
N ASP A 270 3.56 -8.29 -0.95
CA ASP A 270 3.20 -8.39 0.47
C ASP A 270 2.06 -7.45 0.86
N VAL A 271 2.01 -6.25 0.26
CA VAL A 271 0.93 -5.28 0.50
C VAL A 271 -0.37 -5.78 -0.14
N LYS A 272 -0.31 -6.30 -1.37
CA LYS A 272 -1.45 -6.92 -2.05
C LYS A 272 -2.04 -8.07 -1.23
N LYS A 273 -1.19 -8.99 -0.75
CA LYS A 273 -1.57 -10.10 0.14
C LYS A 273 -2.32 -9.60 1.38
N LEU A 274 -1.74 -8.65 2.09
CA LEU A 274 -2.35 -8.08 3.29
C LEU A 274 -3.67 -7.38 3.03
N VAL A 275 -3.75 -6.60 1.95
CA VAL A 275 -4.99 -5.95 1.52
C VAL A 275 -6.09 -6.99 1.33
N MET A 276 -5.80 -8.12 0.67
CA MET A 276 -6.81 -9.14 0.44
C MET A 276 -7.29 -9.87 1.69
N GLN A 277 -6.38 -10.19 2.60
CA GLN A 277 -6.77 -10.84 3.86
C GLN A 277 -7.62 -9.95 4.76
N ASN A 278 -7.56 -8.62 4.59
CA ASN A 278 -8.15 -7.66 5.52
C ASN A 278 -9.23 -6.76 4.91
N THR A 279 -9.43 -6.77 3.59
CA THR A 279 -10.48 -5.99 2.95
C THR A 279 -11.86 -6.57 3.23
N ASN A 280 -12.85 -5.69 3.40
CA ASN A 280 -14.26 -6.09 3.46
C ASN A 280 -14.92 -6.16 2.07
N ARG A 281 -14.18 -5.81 0.99
CA ARG A 281 -14.66 -5.92 -0.38
C ARG A 281 -14.54 -7.35 -0.87
N LYS A 282 -15.55 -7.83 -1.60
CA LYS A 282 -15.47 -9.08 -2.35
C LYS A 282 -14.58 -8.85 -3.56
N ILE A 283 -13.30 -9.19 -3.48
CA ILE A 283 -12.33 -9.02 -4.58
C ILE A 283 -11.75 -10.37 -4.98
N LEU A 284 -11.62 -10.59 -6.29
CA LEU A 284 -10.82 -11.67 -6.85
C LEU A 284 -9.72 -11.11 -7.74
N TRP A 285 -8.57 -11.78 -7.76
CA TRP A 285 -7.47 -11.45 -8.65
C TRP A 285 -7.50 -12.24 -9.95
N THR A 286 -7.04 -11.59 -11.01
CA THR A 286 -6.78 -12.21 -12.31
C THR A 286 -5.46 -11.69 -12.89
N SER A 287 -4.98 -12.32 -13.97
CA SER A 287 -3.93 -11.76 -14.83
C SER A 287 -4.52 -11.43 -16.20
N ASN A 288 -4.12 -10.30 -16.78
CA ASN A 288 -4.50 -9.95 -18.16
C ASN A 288 -3.85 -10.85 -19.21
N GLU A 289 -2.85 -11.65 -18.82
CA GLU A 289 -2.08 -12.52 -19.72
C GLU A 289 -2.44 -14.01 -19.55
N SER A 290 -3.42 -14.36 -18.72
CA SER A 290 -3.83 -15.76 -18.59
C SER A 290 -4.51 -16.22 -19.89
N SER A 291 -3.95 -17.25 -20.52
CA SER A 291 -4.47 -17.86 -21.74
C SER A 291 -5.67 -18.80 -21.51
N ASP A 292 -6.29 -18.73 -20.33
CA ASP A 292 -7.36 -19.64 -19.95
C ASP A 292 -8.65 -19.26 -20.69
N ILE A 293 -9.08 -20.15 -21.59
CA ILE A 293 -10.31 -19.99 -22.39
C ILE A 293 -11.55 -19.81 -21.49
N ALA A 294 -11.51 -20.34 -20.25
CA ALA A 294 -12.59 -20.21 -19.27
C ALA A 294 -12.62 -18.86 -18.52
N ALA A 295 -11.56 -18.05 -18.58
CA ALA A 295 -11.43 -16.82 -17.79
C ALA A 295 -12.57 -15.80 -18.02
N PRO A 296 -13.09 -15.57 -19.24
CA PRO A 296 -14.21 -14.65 -19.46
C PRO A 296 -15.52 -15.10 -18.77
N ALA A 297 -15.76 -16.41 -18.74
CA ALA A 297 -16.95 -16.98 -18.12
C ALA A 297 -16.87 -16.85 -16.59
N TYR A 298 -15.71 -17.17 -16.02
CA TYR A 298 -15.45 -17.06 -14.58
C TYR A 298 -15.61 -15.60 -14.10
N GLN A 299 -15.09 -14.65 -14.89
CA GLN A 299 -15.25 -13.22 -14.62
C GLN A 299 -16.73 -12.82 -14.57
N THR A 300 -17.52 -13.27 -15.53
CA THR A 300 -18.95 -12.96 -15.59
C THR A 300 -19.68 -13.48 -14.35
N TRP A 301 -19.44 -14.74 -13.95
CA TRP A 301 -20.11 -15.31 -12.77
C TRP A 301 -19.67 -14.64 -11.48
N ALA A 302 -18.38 -14.33 -11.34
CA ALA A 302 -17.87 -13.63 -10.17
C ALA A 302 -18.54 -12.25 -10.03
N GLN A 303 -18.71 -11.52 -11.15
CA GLN A 303 -19.42 -10.23 -11.16
C GLN A 303 -20.89 -10.38 -10.80
N GLU A 304 -21.59 -11.43 -11.28
CA GLU A 304 -22.97 -11.74 -10.87
C GLU A 304 -23.08 -11.99 -9.35
N GLU A 305 -22.08 -12.62 -8.73
CA GLU A 305 -21.99 -12.86 -7.28
C GLU A 305 -21.51 -11.61 -6.48
N GLY A 306 -21.31 -10.48 -7.16
CA GLY A 306 -20.93 -9.20 -6.59
C GLY A 306 -19.44 -9.06 -6.27
N TYR A 307 -18.57 -9.86 -6.90
CA TYR A 307 -17.13 -9.69 -6.79
C TYR A 307 -16.62 -8.60 -7.74
N GLU A 308 -15.70 -7.79 -7.23
CA GLU A 308 -14.84 -6.93 -8.03
C GLU A 308 -13.61 -7.73 -8.49
N ILE A 309 -13.24 -7.56 -9.76
CA ILE A 309 -12.10 -8.26 -10.36
C ILE A 309 -10.96 -7.27 -10.54
N ILE A 310 -9.80 -7.60 -9.97
CA ILE A 310 -8.59 -6.78 -10.07
C ILE A 310 -7.51 -7.57 -10.79
N SER A 311 -6.98 -6.97 -11.85
CA SER A 311 -5.85 -7.54 -12.58
C SER A 311 -4.52 -7.21 -11.89
N ILE A 312 -3.64 -8.20 -11.79
CA ILE A 312 -2.27 -8.07 -11.27
C ILE A 312 -1.27 -8.72 -12.25
N GLY A 313 0.00 -8.33 -12.17
CA GLY A 313 1.04 -8.86 -13.05
C GLY A 313 1.18 -10.39 -12.95
N SER A 314 1.44 -11.06 -14.07
CA SER A 314 1.44 -12.52 -14.20
C SER A 314 2.33 -13.25 -13.19
N SER A 315 3.51 -12.71 -12.90
CA SER A 315 4.42 -13.29 -11.89
C SER A 315 3.85 -13.23 -10.47
N GLN A 316 3.15 -12.14 -10.14
CA GLN A 316 2.48 -11.99 -8.85
C GLN A 316 1.25 -12.89 -8.78
N TYR A 317 0.45 -12.96 -9.86
CA TYR A 317 -0.70 -13.86 -9.95
C TYR A 317 -0.29 -15.33 -9.75
N GLN A 318 0.73 -15.80 -10.46
CA GLN A 318 1.26 -17.16 -10.30
C GLN A 318 1.77 -17.42 -8.89
N SER A 319 2.39 -16.42 -8.25
CA SER A 319 2.79 -16.52 -6.85
C SER A 319 1.61 -16.65 -5.88
N MET A 320 0.43 -16.12 -6.22
CA MET A 320 -0.79 -16.28 -5.40
C MET A 320 -1.43 -17.65 -5.63
N GLU A 321 -1.50 -18.11 -6.88
CA GLU A 321 -2.00 -19.44 -7.25
C GLU A 321 -1.24 -20.59 -6.56
N ASN A 322 0.08 -20.43 -6.43
CA ASN A 322 0.94 -21.42 -5.79
C ASN A 322 0.90 -21.36 -4.25
N ASP A 323 0.27 -20.35 -3.67
CA ASP A 323 0.19 -20.15 -2.23
C ASP A 323 -1.19 -20.61 -1.74
N ALA A 324 -1.22 -21.69 -0.95
CA ALA A 324 -2.47 -22.32 -0.51
C ALA A 324 -3.39 -21.36 0.26
N GLU A 325 -2.84 -20.37 0.96
CA GLU A 325 -3.63 -19.36 1.66
C GLU A 325 -4.29 -18.37 0.70
N PHE A 326 -3.59 -18.02 -0.39
CA PHE A 326 -4.00 -16.96 -1.30
C PHE A 326 -4.72 -17.43 -2.55
N LYS A 327 -4.57 -18.72 -2.90
CA LYS A 327 -5.25 -19.34 -4.04
C LYS A 327 -6.77 -19.10 -4.00
N SER A 328 -7.38 -19.13 -2.81
CA SER A 328 -8.82 -18.89 -2.65
C SER A 328 -9.33 -17.51 -3.07
N TYR A 329 -8.42 -16.54 -3.30
CA TYR A 329 -8.74 -15.19 -3.78
C TYR A 329 -8.53 -15.02 -5.29
N THR A 330 -8.19 -16.07 -6.03
CA THR A 330 -7.99 -15.98 -7.48
C THR A 330 -9.27 -16.30 -8.23
N LEU A 331 -9.39 -15.72 -9.43
CA LEU A 331 -10.54 -15.94 -10.30
C LEU A 331 -10.64 -17.41 -10.76
N ASN A 332 -9.51 -18.07 -10.99
CA ASN A 332 -9.48 -19.47 -11.43
C ASN A 332 -9.99 -20.40 -10.32
N ASP A 333 -9.49 -20.25 -9.09
CA ASP A 333 -9.96 -21.05 -7.97
C ASP A 333 -11.44 -20.81 -7.66
N PHE A 334 -11.91 -19.56 -7.75
CA PHE A 334 -13.34 -19.25 -7.68
C PHE A 334 -14.13 -19.99 -8.76
N GLY A 335 -13.70 -19.92 -10.02
CA GLY A 335 -14.39 -20.58 -11.13
C GLY A 335 -14.45 -22.10 -10.98
N ASP A 336 -13.34 -22.72 -10.59
CA ASP A 336 -13.27 -24.16 -10.36
C ASP A 336 -14.18 -24.60 -9.21
N ARG A 337 -14.18 -23.87 -8.09
CA ARG A 337 -15.12 -24.13 -6.98
C ARG A 337 -16.56 -23.89 -7.39
N PHE A 338 -16.84 -22.80 -8.08
CA PHE A 338 -18.18 -22.44 -8.53
C PHE A 338 -18.76 -23.53 -9.44
N VAL A 339 -17.96 -24.05 -10.37
CA VAL A 339 -18.37 -25.15 -11.27
C VAL A 339 -18.60 -26.44 -10.48
N ASN A 340 -17.69 -26.80 -9.58
CA ASN A 340 -17.79 -28.05 -8.81
C ASN A 340 -18.96 -28.04 -7.81
N GLU A 341 -19.30 -26.88 -7.26
CA GLU A 341 -20.38 -26.71 -6.29
C GLU A 341 -21.71 -26.32 -6.94
N PHE A 342 -21.74 -26.11 -8.26
CA PHE A 342 -22.93 -25.64 -8.97
C PHE A 342 -24.07 -26.67 -8.88
N GLN A 343 -25.16 -26.28 -8.21
CA GLN A 343 -26.38 -27.07 -8.18
C GLN A 343 -27.33 -26.64 -9.30
N THR A 344 -27.82 -27.61 -10.06
CA THR A 344 -28.75 -27.35 -11.16
C THR A 344 -30.16 -27.04 -10.61
N GLU A 345 -30.75 -25.93 -11.09
CA GLU A 345 -32.13 -25.56 -10.81
C GLU A 345 -33.01 -25.97 -12.01
N GLU A 346 -33.89 -26.94 -11.82
CA GLU A 346 -34.84 -27.35 -12.86
C GLU A 346 -35.91 -26.27 -13.10
N VAL A 347 -36.19 -26.01 -14.38
CA VAL A 347 -37.23 -25.09 -14.82
C VAL A 347 -38.47 -25.92 -15.17
N PRO A 348 -39.59 -25.76 -14.44
CA PRO A 348 -40.83 -26.42 -14.78
C PRO A 348 -41.32 -26.03 -16.18
N PHE A 349 -41.85 -27.00 -16.92
CA PHE A 349 -42.31 -26.81 -18.30
C PHE A 349 -43.33 -25.66 -18.48
N HIS A 350 -44.16 -25.40 -17.47
CA HIS A 350 -45.14 -24.31 -17.51
C HIS A 350 -44.51 -22.90 -17.45
N LYS A 351 -43.24 -22.76 -17.03
CA LYS A 351 -42.51 -21.47 -17.00
C LYS A 351 -41.81 -21.13 -18.31
N LEU A 352 -41.89 -22.01 -19.31
CA LEU A 352 -41.32 -21.80 -20.64
C LEU A 352 -42.21 -20.89 -21.49
N THR A 353 -41.60 -20.16 -22.42
CA THR A 353 -42.32 -19.41 -23.45
C THR A 353 -42.93 -20.36 -24.49
N GLU A 354 -43.88 -19.89 -25.30
CA GLU A 354 -44.48 -20.73 -26.34
C GLU A 354 -43.44 -21.19 -27.38
N ILE A 355 -42.49 -20.32 -27.76
CA ILE A 355 -41.39 -20.68 -28.68
C ILE A 355 -40.49 -21.77 -28.08
N GLU A 356 -40.13 -21.64 -26.80
CA GLU A 356 -39.32 -22.65 -26.09
C GLU A 356 -40.05 -24.00 -26.01
N LYS A 357 -41.37 -23.99 -25.73
CA LYS A 357 -42.20 -25.21 -25.69
C LYS A 357 -42.30 -25.88 -27.05
N ASP A 358 -42.55 -25.10 -28.10
CA ASP A 358 -42.68 -25.61 -29.46
C ASP A 358 -41.39 -26.27 -29.94
N ASN A 359 -40.26 -25.61 -29.72
CA ASN A 359 -38.95 -26.15 -30.07
C ASN A 359 -38.64 -27.42 -29.26
N TRP A 360 -38.88 -27.40 -27.95
CA TRP A 360 -38.67 -28.57 -27.10
C TRP A 360 -39.52 -29.77 -27.54
N ASN A 361 -40.81 -29.56 -27.73
CA ASN A 361 -41.75 -30.60 -28.16
C ASN A 361 -41.36 -31.18 -29.52
N TRP A 362 -40.98 -30.33 -30.46
CA TRP A 362 -40.52 -30.75 -31.78
C TRP A 362 -39.26 -31.62 -31.69
N VAL A 363 -38.25 -31.17 -30.94
CA VAL A 363 -36.99 -31.93 -30.77
C VAL A 363 -37.25 -33.26 -30.09
N MET A 364 -38.03 -33.29 -29.01
CA MET A 364 -38.34 -34.54 -28.29
C MET A 364 -39.16 -35.51 -29.14
N ALA A 365 -40.06 -35.01 -30.01
CA ALA A 365 -40.77 -35.84 -30.99
C ALA A 365 -39.80 -36.49 -31.98
N LYS A 366 -38.83 -35.73 -32.51
CA LYS A 366 -37.80 -36.25 -33.41
C LYS A 366 -36.87 -37.26 -32.72
N VAL A 367 -36.43 -37.00 -31.50
CA VAL A 367 -35.67 -37.96 -30.69
C VAL A 367 -36.46 -39.26 -30.52
N LYS A 368 -37.78 -39.18 -30.26
CA LYS A 368 -38.66 -40.35 -30.14
C LYS A 368 -38.84 -41.12 -31.45
N GLU A 369 -38.81 -40.46 -32.61
CA GLU A 369 -38.77 -41.15 -33.91
C GLU A 369 -37.45 -41.91 -34.07
N LEU A 370 -36.33 -41.30 -33.69
CA LEU A 370 -35.00 -41.90 -33.80
C LEU A 370 -34.82 -43.13 -32.92
N THR A 371 -35.43 -43.21 -31.73
CA THR A 371 -35.35 -44.42 -30.89
C THR A 371 -35.96 -45.67 -31.54
N ARG A 372 -36.87 -45.50 -32.50
CA ARG A 372 -37.48 -46.62 -33.25
C ARG A 372 -36.57 -47.15 -34.35
N VAL A 373 -35.82 -46.25 -34.98
CA VAL A 373 -34.90 -46.57 -36.07
C VAL A 373 -33.58 -47.10 -35.51
N TRP A 374 -33.16 -46.61 -34.35
CA TRP A 374 -31.83 -46.88 -33.81
C TRP A 374 -31.86 -47.88 -32.66
N SER A 375 -31.32 -49.08 -32.91
CA SER A 375 -31.31 -50.20 -31.96
C SER A 375 -30.73 -49.85 -30.59
N ASN A 376 -29.69 -49.02 -30.57
CA ASN A 376 -28.97 -48.64 -29.36
C ASN A 376 -29.76 -47.64 -28.49
N TRP A 377 -30.76 -46.97 -29.05
CA TRP A 377 -31.58 -45.97 -28.35
C TRP A 377 -32.99 -46.47 -28.02
N LYS A 378 -33.30 -47.74 -28.31
CA LYS A 378 -34.61 -48.35 -28.02
C LYS A 378 -35.05 -48.21 -26.57
N ASN A 379 -34.09 -48.20 -25.63
CA ASN A 379 -34.36 -48.07 -24.20
C ASN A 379 -33.96 -46.69 -23.64
N LEU A 380 -33.77 -45.67 -24.47
CA LEU A 380 -33.31 -44.34 -24.05
C LEU A 380 -34.20 -43.76 -22.95
N TYR A 381 -35.50 -43.64 -23.22
CA TYR A 381 -36.48 -43.10 -22.25
C TYR A 381 -36.74 -44.00 -21.03
N LYS A 382 -36.22 -45.24 -21.02
CA LYS A 382 -36.30 -46.12 -19.84
C LYS A 382 -35.18 -45.82 -18.84
N HIS A 383 -34.04 -45.34 -19.32
CA HIS A 383 -32.83 -45.13 -18.51
C HIS A 383 -32.51 -43.65 -18.29
N TYR A 384 -33.08 -42.75 -19.10
CA TYR A 384 -32.79 -41.32 -19.05
C TYR A 384 -34.06 -40.48 -18.98
N GLU A 385 -34.10 -39.59 -17.99
CA GLU A 385 -35.09 -38.52 -17.86
C GLU A 385 -34.51 -37.22 -18.46
N PHE A 386 -35.31 -36.51 -19.25
CA PHE A 386 -34.92 -35.22 -19.82
C PHE A 386 -35.49 -34.09 -18.98
N SER A 387 -34.64 -33.19 -18.51
CA SER A 387 -35.09 -31.99 -17.78
C SER A 387 -34.42 -30.72 -18.31
N ILE A 388 -35.07 -29.59 -18.07
CA ILE A 388 -34.57 -28.27 -18.47
C ILE A 388 -34.04 -27.61 -17.21
N ILE A 389 -32.81 -27.13 -17.27
CA ILE A 389 -32.18 -26.41 -16.16
C ILE A 389 -32.01 -24.94 -16.53
N LYS A 390 -32.06 -24.08 -15.51
CA LYS A 390 -32.09 -22.63 -15.71
C LYS A 390 -30.79 -22.11 -16.34
N LYS A 391 -29.64 -22.50 -15.77
CA LYS A 391 -28.30 -22.14 -16.23
C LYS A 391 -27.31 -23.23 -15.82
N HIS A 392 -26.19 -23.31 -16.53
CA HIS A 392 -25.01 -24.07 -16.11
C HIS A 392 -23.75 -23.29 -16.54
N PRO A 393 -22.68 -23.27 -15.73
CA PRO A 393 -21.47 -22.50 -16.01
C PRO A 393 -20.78 -22.93 -17.32
N ASN A 394 -20.45 -24.21 -17.47
CA ASN A 394 -19.54 -24.67 -18.53
C ASN A 394 -20.17 -25.54 -19.61
N ALA A 395 -21.49 -25.71 -19.59
CA ALA A 395 -22.14 -26.68 -20.47
C ALA A 395 -23.52 -26.20 -20.91
N GLU A 396 -23.95 -26.62 -22.09
CA GLU A 396 -25.30 -26.36 -22.61
C GLU A 396 -26.22 -27.57 -22.45
N GLY A 397 -25.61 -28.73 -22.22
CA GLY A 397 -26.23 -29.97 -21.80
C GLY A 397 -25.36 -30.69 -20.78
N LEU A 398 -25.96 -31.56 -19.98
CA LEU A 398 -25.28 -32.40 -18.99
C LEU A 398 -25.91 -33.78 -19.02
N HIS A 399 -25.09 -34.83 -18.87
CA HIS A 399 -25.59 -36.16 -18.59
C HIS A 399 -25.04 -36.65 -17.23
N SER A 400 -25.92 -37.01 -16.30
CA SER A 400 -25.52 -37.57 -15.01
C SER A 400 -26.63 -38.40 -14.39
N ASN A 401 -26.29 -39.55 -13.79
CA ASN A 401 -27.20 -40.38 -12.99
C ASN A 401 -28.57 -40.68 -13.63
N GLY A 402 -28.59 -41.01 -14.93
CA GLY A 402 -29.84 -41.30 -15.65
C GLY A 402 -30.67 -40.06 -15.96
N ARG A 403 -30.06 -38.88 -15.99
CA ARG A 403 -30.68 -37.63 -16.45
C ARG A 403 -29.87 -36.99 -17.57
N ILE A 404 -30.58 -36.41 -18.51
CA ILE A 404 -30.04 -35.52 -19.55
C ILE A 404 -30.66 -34.15 -19.31
N GLN A 405 -29.85 -33.20 -18.87
CA GLN A 405 -30.29 -31.87 -18.49
C GLN A 405 -29.86 -30.86 -19.55
N ILE A 406 -30.75 -29.97 -19.98
CA ILE A 406 -30.47 -28.99 -21.04
C ILE A 406 -30.66 -27.57 -20.50
N VAL A 407 -29.71 -26.68 -20.80
CA VAL A 407 -29.77 -25.29 -20.34
C VAL A 407 -30.82 -24.50 -21.11
N ARG A 408 -31.73 -23.82 -20.39
CA ARG A 408 -32.85 -23.05 -20.97
C ARG A 408 -32.43 -22.09 -22.10
N LYS A 409 -31.26 -21.47 -22.01
CA LYS A 409 -30.78 -20.46 -22.98
C LYS A 409 -30.81 -20.93 -24.44
N ILE A 410 -30.63 -22.23 -24.69
CA ILE A 410 -30.57 -22.78 -26.06
C ILE A 410 -31.94 -23.14 -26.65
N LEU A 411 -33.02 -23.09 -25.85
CA LEU A 411 -34.36 -23.53 -26.29
C LEU A 411 -34.97 -22.64 -27.37
N ASN A 412 -34.50 -21.40 -27.54
CA ASN A 412 -34.99 -20.49 -28.57
C ASN A 412 -34.47 -20.84 -29.98
N GLU A 413 -33.40 -21.62 -30.08
CA GLU A 413 -32.77 -22.00 -31.36
C GLU A 413 -32.94 -23.50 -31.60
N ARG A 414 -33.96 -23.87 -32.38
CA ARG A 414 -34.35 -25.27 -32.61
C ARG A 414 -33.21 -26.17 -33.09
N SER A 415 -32.41 -25.70 -34.04
CA SER A 415 -31.26 -26.46 -34.59
C SER A 415 -30.18 -26.67 -33.55
N HIS A 416 -29.86 -25.64 -32.78
CA HIS A 416 -28.88 -25.69 -31.70
C HIS A 416 -29.33 -26.65 -30.61
N LEU A 417 -30.59 -26.50 -30.15
CA LEU A 417 -31.23 -27.42 -29.20
C LEU A 417 -31.20 -28.88 -29.65
N PHE A 418 -31.56 -29.15 -30.91
CA PHE A 418 -31.54 -30.51 -31.47
C PHE A 418 -30.13 -31.09 -31.41
N ASN A 419 -29.13 -30.34 -31.88
CA ASN A 419 -27.74 -30.78 -31.90
C ASN A 419 -27.21 -31.04 -30.50
N THR A 420 -27.46 -30.15 -29.53
CA THR A 420 -27.04 -30.33 -28.14
C THR A 420 -27.70 -31.57 -27.50
N ILE A 421 -29.00 -31.78 -27.70
CA ILE A 421 -29.68 -32.98 -27.17
C ILE A 421 -29.09 -34.25 -27.79
N MET A 422 -28.81 -34.26 -29.10
CA MET A 422 -28.18 -35.40 -29.76
C MET A 422 -26.77 -35.68 -29.22
N HIS A 423 -25.99 -34.62 -29.00
CA HIS A 423 -24.65 -34.66 -28.38
C HIS A 423 -24.70 -35.32 -26.99
N GLU A 424 -25.60 -34.85 -26.12
CA GLU A 424 -25.74 -35.41 -24.77
C GLU A 424 -26.24 -36.86 -24.75
N ILE A 425 -27.16 -37.23 -25.65
CA ILE A 425 -27.59 -38.63 -25.76
C ILE A 425 -26.42 -39.51 -26.23
N CYS A 426 -25.58 -39.03 -27.14
CA CYS A 426 -24.38 -39.75 -27.57
C CYS A 426 -23.42 -39.99 -26.41
N HIS A 427 -23.18 -39.00 -25.54
CA HIS A 427 -22.39 -39.23 -24.33
C HIS A 427 -23.05 -40.24 -23.39
N ALA A 428 -24.34 -40.05 -23.10
CA ALA A 428 -25.10 -40.88 -22.19
C ALA A 428 -25.10 -42.35 -22.61
N THR A 429 -25.25 -42.63 -23.91
CA THR A 429 -25.36 -44.00 -24.45
C THR A 429 -24.02 -44.65 -24.79
N SER A 430 -22.98 -43.87 -25.09
CA SER A 430 -21.65 -44.39 -25.43
C SER A 430 -20.70 -44.48 -24.23
N PHE A 431 -21.02 -43.84 -23.10
CA PHE A 431 -20.17 -43.70 -21.92
C PHE A 431 -18.76 -43.19 -22.26
N SER A 432 -18.65 -42.32 -23.28
CA SER A 432 -17.38 -41.87 -23.83
C SER A 432 -17.24 -40.35 -23.71
N PRO A 433 -16.05 -39.83 -23.34
CA PRO A 433 -15.78 -38.40 -23.31
C PRO A 433 -15.71 -37.81 -24.72
N ASP A 434 -15.81 -36.48 -24.79
CA ASP A 434 -15.66 -35.70 -26.03
C ASP A 434 -14.36 -36.04 -26.76
N VAL A 435 -14.38 -35.92 -28.09
CA VAL A 435 -13.21 -36.13 -28.98
C VAL A 435 -12.65 -37.57 -28.96
N SER A 436 -13.34 -38.52 -28.31
CA SER A 436 -12.96 -39.93 -28.36
C SER A 436 -13.45 -40.59 -29.66
N LYS A 437 -12.65 -41.52 -30.21
CA LYS A 437 -13.04 -42.27 -31.42
C LYS A 437 -14.42 -42.95 -31.29
N ARG A 438 -14.78 -43.39 -30.08
CA ARG A 438 -16.06 -44.03 -29.77
C ARG A 438 -17.22 -43.03 -29.73
N PHE A 439 -16.99 -41.81 -29.24
CA PHE A 439 -17.94 -40.71 -29.30
C PHE A 439 -18.20 -40.26 -30.74
N GLU A 440 -17.14 -40.03 -31.52
CA GLU A 440 -17.25 -39.66 -32.94
C GLU A 440 -17.96 -40.73 -33.78
N GLN A 441 -17.70 -42.01 -33.51
CA GLN A 441 -18.44 -43.13 -34.12
C GLN A 441 -19.92 -43.15 -33.70
N GLY A 442 -20.21 -42.78 -32.44
CA GLY A 442 -21.56 -42.63 -31.92
C GLY A 442 -22.33 -41.51 -32.63
N LEU A 443 -21.74 -40.32 -32.74
CA LEU A 443 -22.29 -39.19 -33.49
C LEU A 443 -22.47 -39.53 -34.97
N THR A 444 -21.45 -40.08 -35.62
CA THR A 444 -21.52 -40.49 -37.05
C THR A 444 -22.63 -41.51 -37.30
N SER A 445 -22.79 -42.47 -36.38
CA SER A 445 -23.88 -43.47 -36.43
C SER A 445 -25.26 -42.85 -36.17
N ALA A 446 -25.33 -41.69 -35.52
CA ALA A 446 -26.56 -40.92 -35.30
C ALA A 446 -27.03 -40.18 -36.56
N PHE A 447 -26.08 -39.63 -37.32
CA PHE A 447 -26.38 -38.79 -38.50
C PHE A 447 -27.08 -39.57 -39.61
N TYR A 448 -26.70 -40.82 -39.88
CA TYR A 448 -27.28 -41.61 -40.97
C TYR A 448 -28.79 -41.93 -40.78
N PRO A 449 -29.26 -42.35 -39.59
CA PRO A 449 -30.69 -42.43 -39.27
C PRO A 449 -31.42 -41.10 -39.35
N VAL A 450 -30.80 -39.98 -38.93
CA VAL A 450 -31.39 -38.64 -39.03
C VAL A 450 -31.65 -38.26 -40.49
N MET A 451 -30.74 -38.59 -41.41
CA MET A 451 -30.93 -38.38 -42.85
C MET A 451 -32.04 -39.24 -43.47
N LYS A 452 -32.49 -40.30 -42.80
CA LYS A 452 -33.62 -41.14 -43.24
C LYS A 452 -34.98 -40.66 -42.73
N LEU A 453 -35.00 -39.68 -41.82
CA LEU A 453 -36.24 -38.99 -41.47
C LEU A 453 -36.69 -38.20 -42.70
N LYS A 454 -37.97 -38.30 -43.06
CA LYS A 454 -38.51 -37.51 -44.17
C LYS A 454 -38.28 -36.02 -43.88
N PRO A 455 -37.73 -35.24 -44.83
CA PRO A 455 -37.83 -33.80 -44.73
C PRO A 455 -39.32 -33.43 -44.77
N GLU A 456 -39.75 -32.58 -43.85
CA GLU A 456 -41.05 -31.90 -43.93
C GLU A 456 -40.93 -30.69 -44.87
#